data_AF-A0A9Q2GY18-F1
#
_entry.id   AF-A0A9Q2GY18-F1
#
_cell.length_a   1.000
_cell.length_b   1.000
_cell.length_c   1.000
_cell.angle_alpha   90.00
_cell.angle_beta   90.00
_cell.angle_gamma   90.00
#
_symmetry.space_group_name_H-M   'P 1'
#
loop_
_entity.id
_entity.type
_entity.pdbx_description
1 polymer ?
#
loop_
_entity_poly.entity_id
_entity_poly.type
_entity_poly.pdbx_seq_one_letter_code
_entity_poly.pdbx_strand_id
1 'polypeptide(L)'
;MKRSSNNVRGTKQWTIVMMVAAAGALAACGGGGGGGSSGATPAATQSSSANITVAPACSGSNCGALGNTYAGSGVGVWQATNTGGSAGTVPVSIAGLTGQSVTLVYTNQSAAAQPMPSVSLSGVGLLNATGTPVPKTAADVAGNDANAAFDRQLSDFNIHALDGYATGAGPLKTQGASNNTVLRPQSVASVGTQRTWNHQQPDGTATVRTATLRQQATATDGRIVNLWVENAEYGSSKISDGIINTLITKFASGTQSVYTLATSLVGQPWGSYSSSASLIDPNQALDIVVLNIQPDGQAYGRVGYFWARNNFTTSSQPLSNQSLSLYVDSETIYLGGTNGLNTVISTLGHEFTHMANFYQRGVLHGSQYMYGTWLEEMTAMTMEDVLSSQIDPGFNNVRDSRFPAWLQSAYDCSLTAFDPSLSSSCPGYPISGSLGGFLLRQYGIAYYTNLLQNFSSTDSTAVLNNAIQAGGGAGLGDATGRWGTAVALLPVPGSPSGFAYPARTDSGFSIPALNGPSYSSQRTMPTSVPATLQGFGQFPVARGTKAGTYSETITVPAYSTVSIIIH
;
A
#
# COMPACT_ATOMS: atom_id res chain seq x y z
N MET A 1 15.25 70.65 -16.49
CA MET A 1 14.63 71.28 -17.68
C MET A 1 13.99 70.19 -18.53
N LYS A 2 12.66 70.29 -18.81
CA LYS A 2 11.80 69.63 -19.84
C LYS A 2 12.09 68.14 -20.19
N ARG A 3 11.16 67.18 -20.21
CA ARG A 3 9.75 67.15 -20.65
C ARG A 3 9.12 65.77 -20.26
N SER A 4 7.78 65.74 -20.27
CA SER A 4 6.85 64.62 -20.01
C SER A 4 6.86 63.49 -21.08
N SER A 5 6.48 62.26 -20.68
CA SER A 5 5.71 61.32 -21.52
C SER A 5 4.86 60.32 -20.71
N ASN A 6 3.67 60.01 -21.25
CA ASN A 6 2.64 59.06 -20.82
C ASN A 6 2.95 57.61 -21.22
N ASN A 7 2.32 56.62 -20.56
CA ASN A 7 1.74 55.38 -21.13
C ASN A 7 1.05 54.58 -19.99
N VAL A 8 -0.29 54.52 -19.90
CA VAL A 8 -1.29 53.66 -20.60
C VAL A 8 -1.15 52.15 -20.32
N ARG A 9 -2.21 51.62 -19.68
CA ARG A 9 -2.49 50.22 -19.31
C ARG A 9 -2.71 49.32 -20.53
N GLY A 10 -2.33 48.05 -20.40
CA GLY A 10 -2.72 46.97 -21.32
C GLY A 10 -3.00 45.66 -20.57
N THR A 11 -4.27 45.39 -20.32
CA THR A 11 -4.83 44.07 -19.95
C THR A 11 -5.04 43.24 -21.22
N LYS A 12 -4.61 41.96 -21.23
CA LYS A 12 -5.04 40.99 -22.24
C LYS A 12 -5.72 39.80 -21.58
N GLN A 13 -7.00 39.64 -21.92
CA GLN A 13 -7.87 38.51 -21.64
C GLN A 13 -7.44 37.29 -22.47
N TRP A 14 -7.59 36.11 -21.89
CA TRP A 14 -7.48 34.82 -22.57
C TRP A 14 -8.86 34.39 -23.06
N THR A 15 -8.99 34.18 -24.37
CA THR A 15 -10.20 33.68 -25.02
C THR A 15 -10.15 32.15 -25.06
N ILE A 16 -11.16 31.51 -24.50
CA ILE A 16 -11.45 30.07 -24.63
C ILE A 16 -12.10 29.83 -25.99
N VAL A 17 -11.54 28.91 -26.79
CA VAL A 17 -12.18 28.38 -27.99
C VAL A 17 -12.48 26.91 -27.77
N MET A 18 -13.77 26.58 -27.66
CA MET A 18 -14.30 25.23 -27.83
C MET A 18 -14.18 24.83 -29.31
N MET A 19 -13.59 23.67 -29.60
CA MET A 19 -13.78 22.99 -30.88
C MET A 19 -14.40 21.62 -30.66
N VAL A 20 -15.63 21.51 -31.18
CA VAL A 20 -16.32 20.26 -31.52
C VAL A 20 -15.68 19.71 -32.78
N ALA A 21 -15.33 18.41 -32.81
CA ALA A 21 -15.00 17.72 -34.04
C ALA A 21 -15.76 16.39 -34.13
N ALA A 22 -16.69 16.36 -35.08
CA ALA A 22 -17.40 15.18 -35.54
C ALA A 22 -16.58 14.39 -36.56
N ALA A 23 -16.92 13.12 -36.71
CA ALA A 23 -16.30 12.11 -37.57
C ALA A 23 -16.30 12.45 -39.07
N GLY A 24 -15.28 11.93 -39.78
CA GLY A 24 -15.23 11.88 -41.24
C GLY A 24 -14.01 11.10 -41.73
N ALA A 25 -14.26 9.93 -42.30
CA ALA A 25 -13.27 9.07 -42.95
C ALA A 25 -12.91 9.58 -44.36
N LEU A 26 -11.67 9.34 -44.80
CA LEU A 26 -11.19 9.06 -46.19
C LEU A 26 -9.65 8.94 -46.13
N ALA A 27 -9.10 7.74 -46.28
CA ALA A 27 -8.61 7.14 -47.54
C ALA A 27 -7.23 7.67 -48.01
N ALA A 28 -6.22 6.79 -47.92
CA ALA A 28 -5.03 6.85 -48.75
C ALA A 28 -4.62 5.43 -49.19
N CYS A 29 -4.58 5.25 -50.50
CA CYS A 29 -4.11 4.07 -51.22
C CYS A 29 -2.59 3.92 -51.21
N GLY A 30 -2.09 2.69 -51.36
CA GLY A 30 -0.74 2.46 -51.92
C GLY A 30 -0.14 1.06 -51.77
N GLY A 31 -0.45 0.17 -52.73
CA GLY A 31 0.35 -1.01 -53.13
C GLY A 31 -0.01 -2.33 -52.42
N GLY A 32 -0.31 -3.47 -53.06
CA GLY A 32 -0.17 -3.91 -54.45
C GLY A 32 0.40 -5.34 -54.46
N GLY A 33 -0.41 -6.36 -54.79
CA GLY A 33 0.05 -7.74 -54.96
C GLY A 33 -1.05 -8.78 -54.75
N GLY A 34 -1.67 -9.24 -55.83
CA GLY A 34 -2.84 -10.13 -55.81
C GLY A 34 -2.54 -11.62 -55.64
N GLY A 35 -3.57 -12.34 -55.18
CA GLY A 35 -3.64 -13.80 -55.14
C GLY A 35 -4.94 -14.21 -54.44
N GLY A 36 -5.98 -14.51 -55.22
CA GLY A 36 -7.33 -14.72 -54.71
C GLY A 36 -7.49 -15.98 -53.85
N SER A 37 -8.26 -15.85 -52.78
CA SER A 37 -9.15 -16.89 -52.27
C SER A 37 -10.25 -16.23 -51.41
N SER A 38 -11.47 -16.70 -51.65
CA SER A 38 -12.75 -16.35 -51.04
C SER A 38 -12.69 -15.95 -49.56
N GLY A 39 -13.33 -14.83 -49.24
CA GLY A 39 -13.47 -14.31 -47.89
C GLY A 39 -14.20 -15.26 -46.96
N ALA A 40 -13.54 -15.62 -45.86
CA ALA A 40 -14.18 -16.02 -44.63
C ALA A 40 -14.09 -14.82 -43.67
N THR A 41 -15.23 -14.30 -43.26
CA THR A 41 -15.37 -13.41 -42.10
C THR A 41 -14.67 -14.08 -40.91
N PRO A 42 -13.83 -13.37 -40.12
CA PRO A 42 -13.35 -13.93 -38.87
C PRO A 42 -14.56 -14.26 -38.00
N ALA A 43 -14.75 -15.55 -37.71
CA ALA A 43 -15.76 -15.99 -36.77
C ALA A 43 -15.52 -15.26 -35.45
N ALA A 44 -16.57 -14.61 -34.92
CA ALA A 44 -16.57 -14.14 -33.55
C ALA A 44 -16.20 -15.34 -32.66
N THR A 45 -15.08 -15.23 -31.94
CA THR A 45 -14.67 -16.22 -30.96
C THR A 45 -15.83 -16.35 -29.96
N GLN A 46 -16.58 -17.46 -30.03
CA GLN A 46 -17.62 -17.76 -29.06
C GLN A 46 -16.98 -17.71 -27.67
N SER A 47 -17.41 -16.77 -26.83
CA SER A 47 -17.03 -16.79 -25.41
C SER A 47 -17.57 -18.09 -24.84
N SER A 48 -16.70 -18.99 -24.40
CA SER A 48 -17.12 -20.21 -23.73
C SER A 48 -17.87 -19.84 -22.45
N SER A 49 -19.09 -20.34 -22.28
CA SER A 49 -19.76 -20.30 -20.99
C SER A 49 -18.97 -21.17 -20.02
N ALA A 50 -18.38 -20.59 -18.97
CA ALA A 50 -17.72 -21.38 -17.95
C ALA A 50 -18.76 -22.24 -17.21
N ASN A 51 -18.45 -23.53 -17.00
CA ASN A 51 -19.23 -24.38 -16.09
C ASN A 51 -18.91 -23.95 -14.65
N ILE A 52 -19.76 -23.08 -14.09
CA ILE A 52 -19.61 -22.60 -12.72
C ILE A 52 -20.28 -23.61 -11.79
N THR A 53 -19.54 -24.10 -10.80
CA THR A 53 -20.07 -24.97 -9.75
C THR A 53 -19.73 -24.39 -8.38
N VAL A 54 -20.60 -24.64 -7.41
CA VAL A 54 -20.34 -24.32 -6.00
C VAL A 54 -19.62 -25.51 -5.39
N ALA A 55 -18.45 -25.28 -4.80
CA ALA A 55 -17.69 -26.32 -4.13
C ALA A 55 -17.13 -25.81 -2.79
N PRO A 56 -16.93 -26.69 -1.78
CA PRO A 56 -16.14 -26.37 -0.60
C PRO A 56 -14.75 -25.84 -1.01
N ALA A 57 -14.38 -24.68 -0.46
CA ALA A 57 -13.10 -24.02 -0.72
C ALA A 57 -12.14 -24.10 0.48
N CYS A 58 -12.64 -24.53 1.64
CA CYS A 58 -11.84 -24.79 2.83
C CYS A 58 -11.56 -26.28 3.05
N SER A 59 -10.59 -26.56 3.92
CA SER A 59 -10.28 -27.91 4.41
C SER A 59 -9.72 -27.85 5.84
N GLY A 60 -9.55 -29.02 6.46
CA GLY A 60 -9.00 -29.16 7.81
C GLY A 60 -10.04 -29.02 8.92
N SER A 61 -9.57 -29.09 10.17
CA SER A 61 -10.42 -29.21 11.37
C SER A 61 -11.32 -28.00 11.64
N ASN A 62 -10.99 -26.83 11.09
CA ASN A 62 -11.77 -25.61 11.25
C ASN A 62 -12.74 -25.37 10.08
N CYS A 63 -12.75 -26.24 9.06
CA CYS A 63 -13.63 -26.13 7.91
C CYS A 63 -14.98 -26.76 8.20
N GLY A 64 -16.01 -25.93 8.19
CA GLY A 64 -17.41 -26.35 8.34
C GLY A 64 -18.07 -26.76 7.02
N ALA A 65 -17.37 -26.75 5.88
CA ALA A 65 -17.95 -27.06 4.58
C ALA A 65 -17.75 -28.53 4.20
N LEU A 66 -18.86 -29.28 4.04
CA LEU A 66 -18.87 -30.70 3.63
C LEU A 66 -19.80 -30.91 2.44
N GLY A 67 -19.23 -30.97 1.23
CA GLY A 67 -20.04 -31.02 0.00
C GLY A 67 -21.00 -29.84 -0.05
N ASN A 68 -22.31 -30.11 -0.05
CA ASN A 68 -23.37 -29.10 0.01
C ASN A 68 -24.04 -28.98 1.39
N THR A 69 -23.31 -29.27 2.47
CA THR A 69 -23.83 -29.26 3.85
C THR A 69 -22.84 -28.56 4.78
N TYR A 70 -23.38 -27.78 5.72
CA TYR A 70 -22.60 -27.24 6.85
C TYR A 70 -22.45 -28.30 7.95
N ALA A 71 -21.24 -28.50 8.43
CA ALA A 71 -20.89 -29.55 9.40
C ALA A 71 -21.45 -29.32 10.82
N GLY A 72 -21.98 -28.13 11.10
CA GLY A 72 -22.46 -27.74 12.43
C GLY A 72 -21.41 -27.06 13.32
N SER A 73 -20.15 -26.99 12.88
CA SER A 73 -19.05 -26.31 13.59
C SER A 73 -17.99 -25.76 12.64
N GLY A 74 -17.21 -24.79 13.10
CA GLY A 74 -16.17 -24.13 12.31
C GLY A 74 -16.74 -23.16 11.27
N VAL A 75 -15.87 -22.63 10.40
CA VAL A 75 -16.29 -21.75 9.31
C VAL A 75 -16.42 -22.57 8.03
N GLY A 76 -17.62 -22.61 7.47
CA GLY A 76 -17.85 -23.15 6.13
C GLY A 76 -17.55 -22.09 5.08
N VAL A 77 -16.67 -22.42 4.13
CA VAL A 77 -16.41 -21.58 2.95
C VAL A 77 -16.65 -22.40 1.69
N TRP A 78 -17.55 -21.92 0.85
CA TRP A 78 -17.76 -22.42 -0.51
C TRP A 78 -17.41 -21.33 -1.50
N GLN A 79 -17.00 -21.71 -2.70
CA GLN A 79 -16.75 -20.78 -3.79
C GLN A 79 -17.44 -21.22 -5.06
N ALA A 80 -17.94 -20.24 -5.80
CA ALA A 80 -18.36 -20.36 -7.19
C ALA A 80 -17.48 -19.43 -8.02
N THR A 81 -16.54 -20.00 -8.79
CA THR A 81 -15.57 -19.24 -9.58
C THR A 81 -15.93 -19.30 -11.06
N ASN A 82 -15.98 -18.14 -11.69
CA ASN A 82 -16.20 -17.97 -13.11
C ASN A 82 -14.90 -17.51 -13.77
N THR A 83 -14.24 -18.41 -14.49
CA THR A 83 -13.03 -18.09 -15.28
C THR A 83 -13.35 -17.66 -16.72
N GLY A 84 -14.62 -17.66 -17.10
CA GLY A 84 -15.09 -17.30 -18.44
C GLY A 84 -15.26 -15.79 -18.63
N GLY A 85 -15.33 -15.38 -19.90
CA GLY A 85 -15.47 -13.97 -20.31
C GLY A 85 -16.89 -13.42 -20.28
N SER A 86 -17.86 -14.17 -19.77
CA SER A 86 -19.25 -13.74 -19.60
C SER A 86 -19.78 -14.16 -18.22
N ALA A 87 -20.75 -13.41 -17.69
CA ALA A 87 -21.39 -13.76 -16.42
C ALA A 87 -22.15 -15.08 -16.55
N GLY A 88 -22.16 -15.88 -15.48
CA GLY A 88 -22.87 -17.16 -15.45
C GLY A 88 -23.62 -17.36 -14.15
N THR A 89 -24.67 -18.18 -14.19
CA THR A 89 -25.58 -18.38 -13.05
C THR A 89 -25.40 -19.77 -12.47
N VAL A 90 -25.40 -19.88 -11.14
CA VAL A 90 -25.24 -21.15 -10.42
C VAL A 90 -26.24 -21.24 -9.26
N PRO A 91 -26.94 -22.37 -9.09
CA PRO A 91 -27.75 -22.59 -7.90
C PRO A 91 -26.85 -22.94 -6.70
N VAL A 92 -27.08 -22.25 -5.59
CA VAL A 92 -26.50 -22.56 -4.27
C VAL A 92 -27.57 -23.26 -3.45
N SER A 93 -27.20 -24.35 -2.79
CA SER A 93 -28.03 -25.01 -1.78
C SER A 93 -27.14 -25.64 -0.73
N ILE A 94 -27.13 -25.09 0.48
CA ILE A 94 -26.31 -25.57 1.60
C ILE A 94 -27.22 -25.92 2.77
N ALA A 95 -27.26 -27.20 3.13
CA ALA A 95 -28.10 -27.73 4.20
C ALA A 95 -27.39 -27.74 5.57
N GLY A 96 -28.13 -28.06 6.63
CA GLY A 96 -27.56 -28.34 7.96
C GLY A 96 -27.34 -27.10 8.84
N LEU A 97 -27.93 -25.96 8.49
CA LEU A 97 -27.80 -24.75 9.29
C LEU A 97 -28.76 -24.78 10.48
N THR A 98 -28.32 -24.29 11.63
CA THR A 98 -29.07 -24.23 12.88
C THR A 98 -29.19 -22.80 13.44
N GLY A 99 -28.76 -21.80 12.68
CA GLY A 99 -28.77 -20.39 13.07
C GLY A 99 -27.54 -19.59 12.61
N GLN A 100 -26.65 -20.18 11.79
CA GLN A 100 -25.42 -19.54 11.34
C GLN A 100 -25.69 -18.32 10.46
N SER A 101 -24.75 -17.38 10.51
CA SER A 101 -24.74 -16.23 9.62
C SER A 101 -24.30 -16.64 8.22
N VAL A 102 -24.91 -16.07 7.19
CA VAL A 102 -24.51 -16.28 5.78
C VAL A 102 -24.06 -14.95 5.17
N THR A 103 -22.84 -14.93 4.64
CA THR A 103 -22.28 -13.79 3.91
C THR A 103 -21.79 -14.24 2.54
N LEU A 104 -22.18 -13.51 1.51
CA LEU A 104 -21.64 -13.65 0.15
C LEU A 104 -20.58 -12.57 -0.06
N VAL A 105 -19.47 -12.88 -0.72
CA VAL A 105 -18.48 -11.89 -1.14
C VAL A 105 -18.17 -12.12 -2.60
N TYR A 106 -18.55 -11.16 -3.44
CA TYR A 106 -18.18 -11.13 -4.85
C TYR A 106 -16.79 -10.51 -4.95
N THR A 107 -15.86 -11.17 -5.61
CA THR A 107 -14.51 -10.65 -5.83
C THR A 107 -14.13 -10.79 -7.30
N ASN A 108 -13.72 -9.69 -7.91
CA ASN A 108 -13.14 -9.71 -9.25
C ASN A 108 -11.72 -10.27 -9.14
N GLN A 109 -11.39 -11.30 -9.92
CA GLN A 109 -10.07 -11.93 -9.91
C GLN A 109 -9.15 -11.38 -11.01
N SER A 110 -9.59 -10.35 -11.72
CA SER A 110 -8.88 -9.72 -12.83
C SER A 110 -8.66 -8.22 -12.60
N ALA A 111 -7.76 -7.62 -13.39
CA ALA A 111 -7.50 -6.19 -13.36
C ALA A 111 -8.60 -5.35 -14.03
N ALA A 112 -9.40 -5.94 -14.92
CA ALA A 112 -10.45 -5.21 -15.63
C ALA A 112 -11.75 -5.21 -14.83
N ALA A 113 -12.40 -4.06 -14.70
CA ALA A 113 -13.71 -3.96 -14.08
C ALA A 113 -14.75 -4.81 -14.83
N GLN A 114 -15.63 -5.48 -14.08
CA GLN A 114 -16.64 -6.38 -14.62
C GLN A 114 -18.05 -5.85 -14.34
N PRO A 115 -19.02 -5.98 -15.26
CA PRO A 115 -20.40 -5.61 -14.97
C PRO A 115 -20.94 -6.36 -13.75
N MET A 116 -21.50 -5.63 -12.80
CA MET A 116 -22.08 -6.23 -11.60
C MET A 116 -23.52 -6.69 -11.89
N PRO A 117 -23.89 -7.94 -11.58
CA PRO A 117 -25.26 -8.39 -11.70
C PRO A 117 -26.16 -7.70 -10.68
N SER A 118 -27.48 -7.72 -10.92
CA SER A 118 -28.45 -7.34 -9.90
C SER A 118 -28.35 -8.28 -8.70
N VAL A 119 -28.02 -7.76 -7.53
CA VAL A 119 -27.98 -8.52 -6.27
C VAL A 119 -28.98 -7.93 -5.29
N SER A 120 -29.83 -8.77 -4.70
CA SER A 120 -30.75 -8.32 -3.66
C SER A 120 -29.97 -8.01 -2.37
N LEU A 121 -30.20 -6.82 -1.79
CA LEU A 121 -29.68 -6.43 -0.49
C LEU A 121 -30.76 -6.64 0.57
N SER A 122 -30.43 -7.37 1.63
CA SER A 122 -31.36 -7.60 2.74
C SER A 122 -31.28 -6.45 3.76
N GLY A 123 -32.43 -5.97 4.23
CA GLY A 123 -32.48 -4.93 5.28
C GLY A 123 -31.84 -5.36 6.61
N VAL A 124 -31.76 -6.68 6.88
CA VAL A 124 -31.08 -7.24 8.06
C VAL A 124 -29.55 -7.10 7.95
N GLY A 125 -28.99 -7.07 6.73
CA GLY A 125 -27.59 -6.74 6.48
C GLY A 125 -27.23 -5.29 6.83
N LEU A 126 -28.22 -4.39 6.84
CA LEU A 126 -28.05 -3.00 7.27
C LEU A 126 -28.03 -2.85 8.80
N LEU A 127 -28.59 -3.81 9.56
CA LEU A 127 -28.68 -3.76 11.03
C LEU A 127 -27.36 -4.12 11.73
N ASN A 128 -26.45 -4.81 11.05
CA ASN A 128 -25.09 -5.07 11.53
C ASN A 128 -24.12 -3.91 11.25
N ALA A 129 -24.58 -2.81 10.63
CA ALA A 129 -23.84 -1.56 10.55
C ALA A 129 -24.03 -0.78 11.86
N THR A 130 -23.40 -1.24 12.94
CA THR A 130 -23.47 -0.55 14.25
C THR A 130 -22.56 0.68 14.32
N GLY A 131 -21.77 0.95 13.28
CA GLY A 131 -21.03 2.19 13.13
C GLY A 131 -21.90 3.24 12.43
N THR A 132 -22.43 4.21 13.17
CA THR A 132 -22.72 5.52 12.54
C THR A 132 -21.40 6.04 11.98
N PRO A 133 -21.29 6.33 10.66
CA PRO A 133 -20.14 7.05 10.15
C PRO A 133 -20.05 8.34 10.97
N VAL A 134 -19.00 8.48 11.77
CA VAL A 134 -18.74 9.76 12.43
C VAL A 134 -18.48 10.74 11.30
N PRO A 135 -19.33 11.78 11.11
CA PRO A 135 -19.10 12.72 10.03
C PRO A 135 -17.73 13.35 10.25
N LYS A 136 -16.80 13.12 9.33
CA LYS A 136 -15.50 13.81 9.32
C LYS A 136 -15.80 15.29 9.16
N THR A 137 -15.20 16.15 9.99
CA THR A 137 -15.45 17.59 9.87
C THR A 137 -14.88 18.09 8.54
N ALA A 138 -15.40 19.19 8.00
CA ALA A 138 -14.89 19.76 6.76
C ALA A 138 -13.39 20.14 6.85
N ALA A 139 -12.92 20.49 8.04
CA ALA A 139 -11.51 20.78 8.31
C ALA A 139 -10.64 19.51 8.25
N ASP A 140 -11.10 18.40 8.85
CA ASP A 140 -10.39 17.12 8.77
C ASP A 140 -10.29 16.62 7.33
N VAL A 141 -11.36 16.79 6.54
CA VAL A 141 -11.36 16.42 5.12
C VAL A 141 -10.37 17.28 4.33
N ALA A 142 -10.39 18.61 4.52
CA ALA A 142 -9.49 19.51 3.80
C ALA A 142 -8.01 19.25 4.14
N GLY A 143 -7.68 19.01 5.42
CA GLY A 143 -6.34 18.65 5.85
C GLY A 143 -5.87 17.32 5.25
N ASN A 144 -6.74 16.30 5.25
CA ASN A 144 -6.46 15.01 4.63
C ASN A 144 -6.24 15.12 3.11
N ASP A 145 -7.02 15.95 2.41
CA ASP A 145 -6.91 16.10 0.96
C ASP A 145 -5.64 16.88 0.56
N ALA A 146 -5.22 17.87 1.35
CA ALA A 146 -3.93 18.54 1.17
C ALA A 146 -2.76 17.57 1.40
N ASN A 147 -2.85 16.74 2.44
CA ASN A 147 -1.86 15.69 2.70
C ASN A 147 -1.79 14.69 1.55
N ALA A 148 -2.94 14.22 1.07
CA ALA A 148 -3.03 13.32 -0.06
C ALA A 148 -2.45 13.92 -1.36
N ALA A 149 -2.60 15.23 -1.58
CA ALA A 149 -2.00 15.91 -2.73
C ALA A 149 -0.47 15.89 -2.66
N PHE A 150 0.10 16.15 -1.49
CA PHE A 150 1.53 16.04 -1.25
C PHE A 150 2.02 14.59 -1.41
N ASP A 151 1.29 13.61 -0.86
CA ASP A 151 1.64 12.18 -1.02
C ASP A 151 1.70 11.80 -2.50
N ARG A 152 0.71 12.21 -3.30
CA ARG A 152 0.73 11.98 -4.75
C ARG A 152 1.97 12.57 -5.39
N GLN A 153 2.34 13.81 -5.07
CA GLN A 153 3.52 14.45 -5.62
C GLN A 153 4.82 13.71 -5.23
N LEU A 154 4.92 13.30 -3.98
CA LEU A 154 6.08 12.59 -3.45
C LEU A 154 6.23 11.21 -4.10
N SER A 155 5.17 10.41 -4.14
CA SER A 155 5.20 9.07 -4.72
C SER A 155 5.41 9.12 -6.24
N ASP A 156 4.77 10.06 -6.93
CA ASP A 156 4.98 10.30 -8.37
C ASP A 156 6.44 10.65 -8.67
N PHE A 157 7.03 11.56 -7.89
CA PHE A 157 8.45 11.86 -8.01
C PHE A 157 9.31 10.62 -7.76
N ASN A 158 9.08 9.89 -6.67
CA ASN A 158 9.92 8.74 -6.30
C ASN A 158 9.92 7.65 -7.38
N ILE A 159 8.77 7.39 -8.02
CA ILE A 159 8.62 6.41 -9.11
C ILE A 159 9.36 6.88 -10.36
N HIS A 160 9.22 8.16 -10.72
CA HIS A 160 9.70 8.70 -12.00
C HIS A 160 11.05 9.44 -11.90
N ALA A 161 11.67 9.53 -10.72
CA ALA A 161 12.88 10.31 -10.48
C ALA A 161 14.07 9.90 -11.35
N LEU A 162 14.07 8.65 -11.84
CA LEU A 162 15.14 8.07 -12.64
C LEU A 162 14.74 7.90 -14.12
N ASP A 163 13.57 8.35 -14.53
CA ASP A 163 13.14 8.26 -15.92
C ASP A 163 14.06 9.07 -16.84
N GLY A 164 14.44 8.45 -17.96
CA GLY A 164 15.40 9.02 -18.91
C GLY A 164 16.88 8.87 -18.50
N TYR A 165 17.17 8.35 -17.30
CA TYR A 165 18.52 7.94 -16.92
C TYR A 165 18.75 6.46 -17.22
N ALA A 166 19.95 6.12 -17.70
CA ALA A 166 20.32 4.75 -18.01
C ALA A 166 21.11 4.13 -16.84
N THR A 167 20.66 2.97 -16.38
CA THR A 167 21.38 2.13 -15.40
C THR A 167 22.59 1.47 -16.06
N GLY A 168 23.71 1.36 -15.33
CA GLY A 168 24.93 0.73 -15.84
C GLY A 168 25.72 1.54 -16.88
N ALA A 169 25.19 2.69 -17.34
CA ALA A 169 25.79 3.52 -18.38
C ALA A 169 26.80 4.56 -17.86
N GLY A 170 26.93 4.71 -16.53
CA GLY A 170 27.88 5.63 -15.89
C GLY A 170 29.14 4.92 -15.37
N PRO A 171 30.21 5.65 -15.05
CA PRO A 171 31.31 5.05 -14.29
C PRO A 171 30.78 4.50 -12.97
N LEU A 172 31.24 3.30 -12.58
CA LEU A 172 30.89 2.71 -11.30
C LEU A 172 31.35 3.64 -10.17
N LYS A 173 30.39 4.17 -9.40
CA LYS A 173 30.67 4.91 -8.18
C LYS A 173 30.72 3.91 -7.04
N THR A 174 31.91 3.69 -6.50
CA THR A 174 32.14 2.74 -5.41
C THR A 174 32.14 3.44 -4.06
N GLN A 175 31.68 2.74 -3.03
CA GLN A 175 32.03 3.09 -1.66
C GLN A 175 33.56 3.04 -1.52
N GLY A 176 34.17 4.09 -0.97
CA GLY A 176 35.62 4.19 -0.85
C GLY A 176 36.21 2.97 -0.12
N ALA A 177 37.21 2.33 -0.73
CA ALA A 177 37.94 1.22 -0.13
C ALA A 177 38.83 1.72 1.02
N SER A 178 38.25 1.82 2.21
CA SER A 178 39.04 1.61 3.44
C SER A 178 38.74 0.18 3.88
N ASN A 179 39.77 -0.58 4.26
CA ASN A 179 39.74 -2.03 4.55
C ASN A 179 38.85 -2.47 5.74
N ASN A 180 37.80 -1.74 6.06
CA ASN A 180 36.77 -2.15 6.99
C ASN A 180 35.49 -2.42 6.21
N THR A 181 34.88 -3.56 6.49
CA THR A 181 33.47 -3.95 6.22
C THR A 181 32.43 -2.98 6.81
N VAL A 182 32.81 -1.74 7.12
CA VAL A 182 32.04 -0.72 7.83
C VAL A 182 31.74 0.42 6.86
N LEU A 183 30.45 0.63 6.59
CA LEU A 183 29.90 1.73 5.79
C LEU A 183 30.10 3.09 6.49
N ARG A 184 31.33 3.61 6.51
CA ARG A 184 31.66 4.85 7.25
C ARG A 184 31.72 6.07 6.30
N PRO A 185 30.79 7.04 6.40
CA PRO A 185 30.72 8.23 5.53
C PRO A 185 32.02 9.05 5.54
N GLN A 186 32.35 9.70 4.40
CA GLN A 186 33.57 10.52 4.29
C GLN A 186 33.58 11.78 5.18
N SER A 187 32.43 12.23 5.67
CA SER A 187 32.33 13.31 6.67
C SER A 187 31.18 13.00 7.64
N VAL A 188 31.53 12.54 8.83
CA VAL A 188 30.56 12.33 9.91
C VAL A 188 30.43 13.67 10.65
N ALA A 189 29.24 14.29 10.62
CA ALA A 189 28.96 15.44 11.46
C ALA A 189 29.07 15.04 12.94
N SER A 190 29.66 15.89 13.79
CA SER A 190 29.71 15.64 15.23
C SER A 190 28.39 16.03 15.88
N VAL A 191 27.99 15.33 16.94
CA VAL A 191 26.87 15.72 17.80
C VAL A 191 27.02 17.19 18.23
N GLY A 192 25.93 17.95 18.14
CA GLY A 192 25.90 19.41 18.33
C GLY A 192 26.04 20.23 17.04
N THR A 193 26.41 19.60 15.91
CA THR A 193 26.42 20.27 14.61
C THR A 193 25.03 20.72 14.21
N GLN A 194 24.90 21.95 13.72
CA GLN A 194 23.67 22.48 13.16
C GLN A 194 23.70 22.41 11.63
N ARG A 195 22.53 22.16 11.03
CA ARG A 195 22.34 22.09 9.59
C ARG A 195 20.94 22.60 9.22
N THR A 196 20.83 23.19 8.03
CA THR A 196 19.56 23.54 7.39
C THR A 196 19.05 22.43 6.48
N TRP A 197 17.73 22.21 6.50
CA TRP A 197 17.01 21.20 5.74
C TRP A 197 15.91 21.85 4.89
N ASN A 198 15.93 21.60 3.59
CA ASN A 198 14.84 21.94 2.69
C ASN A 198 13.67 21.01 2.97
N HIS A 199 12.50 21.59 3.22
CA HIS A 199 11.25 20.87 3.48
C HIS A 199 10.12 21.55 2.70
N GLN A 200 9.20 20.78 2.14
CA GLN A 200 8.02 21.33 1.48
C GLN A 200 6.77 21.05 2.29
N GLN A 201 5.95 22.09 2.45
CA GLN A 201 4.65 22.01 3.08
C GLN A 201 3.62 21.38 2.11
N PRO A 202 2.47 20.90 2.61
CA PRO A 202 1.44 20.27 1.76
C PRO A 202 0.92 21.13 0.60
N ASP A 203 0.97 22.46 0.76
CA ASP A 203 0.61 23.43 -0.29
C ASP A 203 1.71 23.61 -1.37
N GLY A 204 2.81 22.86 -1.27
CA GLY A 204 3.96 22.92 -2.16
C GLY A 204 5.02 23.95 -1.78
N THR A 205 4.76 24.79 -0.76
CA THR A 205 5.67 25.85 -0.33
C THR A 205 6.96 25.27 0.22
N ALA A 206 8.10 25.66 -0.37
CA ALA A 206 9.42 25.31 0.14
C ALA A 206 9.79 26.16 1.36
N THR A 207 10.22 25.50 2.42
CA THR A 207 10.67 26.08 3.68
C THR A 207 12.04 25.52 4.04
N VAL A 208 12.76 26.24 4.89
CA VAL A 208 14.06 25.80 5.41
C VAL A 208 13.95 25.64 6.92
N ARG A 209 14.34 24.47 7.43
CA ARG A 209 14.31 24.12 8.85
C ARG A 209 15.73 23.96 9.38
N THR A 210 16.04 24.57 10.52
CA THR A 210 17.34 24.37 11.17
C THR A 210 17.22 23.29 12.22
N ALA A 211 18.07 22.27 12.13
CA ALA A 211 18.12 21.16 13.07
C ALA A 211 19.54 20.95 13.61
N THR A 212 19.61 20.42 14.83
CA THR A 212 20.87 20.04 15.49
C THR A 212 20.99 18.52 15.50
N LEU A 213 22.17 17.99 15.18
CA LEU A 213 22.49 16.58 15.37
C LEU A 213 22.53 16.27 16.87
N ARG A 214 21.55 15.51 17.36
CA ARG A 214 21.37 15.22 18.78
C ARG A 214 22.05 13.93 19.22
N GLN A 215 22.01 12.90 18.38
CA GLN A 215 22.58 11.60 18.70
C GLN A 215 23.00 10.86 17.43
N GLN A 216 23.97 9.96 17.58
CA GLN A 216 24.43 9.06 16.53
C GLN A 216 24.42 7.63 17.05
N ALA A 217 24.16 6.68 16.16
CA ALA A 217 24.35 5.25 16.39
C ALA A 217 25.01 4.60 15.18
N THR A 218 25.58 3.42 15.38
CA THR A 218 26.14 2.61 14.31
C THR A 218 25.28 1.36 14.18
N ALA A 219 24.70 1.16 13.01
CA ALA A 219 23.94 -0.04 12.69
C ALA A 219 24.83 -1.28 12.63
N THR A 220 24.22 -2.47 12.61
CA THR A 220 24.93 -3.75 12.63
C THR A 220 25.86 -3.99 11.43
N ASP A 221 25.61 -3.32 10.31
CA ASP A 221 26.45 -3.35 9.09
C ASP A 221 27.49 -2.20 9.05
N GLY A 222 27.62 -1.46 10.15
CA GLY A 222 28.55 -0.35 10.26
C GLY A 222 28.04 0.99 9.74
N ARG A 223 26.82 1.07 9.17
CA ARG A 223 26.25 2.35 8.73
C ARG A 223 26.04 3.28 9.91
N ILE A 224 26.53 4.51 9.79
CA ILE A 224 26.24 5.57 10.75
C ILE A 224 24.82 6.08 10.53
N VAL A 225 24.04 6.12 11.60
CA VAL A 225 22.71 6.72 11.66
C VAL A 225 22.76 7.96 12.54
N ASN A 226 22.35 9.10 11.98
CA ASN A 226 22.30 10.39 12.65
C ASN A 226 20.85 10.73 13.00
N LEU A 227 20.60 11.24 14.21
CA LEU A 227 19.29 11.76 14.60
C LEU A 227 19.36 13.28 14.79
N TRP A 228 18.73 13.99 13.87
CA TRP A 228 18.61 15.45 13.85
C TRP A 228 17.24 15.85 14.40
N VAL A 229 17.20 16.92 15.19
CA VAL A 229 15.95 17.48 15.73
C VAL A 229 15.89 18.96 15.40
N GLU A 230 14.77 19.40 14.81
CA GLU A 230 14.48 20.81 14.58
C GLU A 230 14.65 21.61 15.88
N ASN A 231 15.39 22.72 15.82
CA ASN A 231 15.80 23.45 17.01
C ASN A 231 14.59 23.93 17.84
N ALA A 232 13.48 24.28 17.19
CA ALA A 232 12.24 24.72 17.83
C ALA A 232 11.41 23.58 18.46
N GLU A 233 11.74 22.33 18.13
CA GLU A 233 11.04 21.13 18.61
C GLU A 233 11.83 20.39 19.71
N TYR A 234 13.09 20.77 19.94
CA TYR A 234 13.87 20.22 21.06
C TYR A 234 13.45 20.83 22.39
N GLY A 235 13.19 19.98 23.38
CA GLY A 235 12.89 20.41 24.75
C GLY A 235 12.20 19.32 25.57
N SER A 236 12.18 19.49 26.90
CA SER A 236 11.60 18.51 27.82
C SER A 236 10.09 18.30 27.63
N SER A 237 9.36 19.31 27.12
CA SER A 237 7.93 19.25 26.83
C SER A 237 7.60 18.81 25.40
N LYS A 238 8.61 18.62 24.55
CA LYS A 238 8.47 18.23 23.14
C LYS A 238 9.38 17.03 22.88
N ILE A 239 10.41 17.18 22.04
CA ILE A 239 11.40 16.14 21.78
C ILE A 239 12.50 16.19 22.84
N SER A 240 12.34 15.37 23.87
CA SER A 240 13.29 15.24 24.98
C SER A 240 14.46 14.29 24.64
N ASP A 241 15.55 14.35 25.42
CA ASP A 241 16.67 13.42 25.24
C ASP A 241 16.26 11.94 25.44
N GLY A 242 15.23 11.67 26.26
CA GLY A 242 14.67 10.32 26.41
C GLY A 242 13.97 9.81 25.15
N ILE A 243 13.22 10.68 24.45
CA ILE A 243 12.61 10.37 23.15
C ILE A 243 13.70 10.14 22.11
N ILE A 244 14.71 11.02 22.06
CA ILE A 244 15.86 10.92 21.14
C ILE A 244 16.55 9.56 21.31
N ASN A 245 16.87 9.19 22.55
CA ASN A 245 17.51 7.91 22.85
C ASN A 245 16.64 6.71 22.45
N THR A 246 15.32 6.79 22.67
CA THR A 246 14.38 5.72 22.30
C THR A 246 14.32 5.54 20.78
N LEU A 247 14.17 6.64 20.02
CA LEU A 247 14.11 6.61 18.55
C LEU A 247 15.36 5.98 17.95
N ILE A 248 16.55 6.48 18.29
CA ILE A 248 17.79 5.98 17.68
C ILE A 248 18.11 4.55 18.12
N THR A 249 17.77 4.16 19.36
CA THR A 249 17.96 2.80 19.84
C THR A 249 17.07 1.82 19.08
N LYS A 250 15.76 2.10 19.02
CA LYS A 250 14.80 1.25 18.31
C LYS A 250 15.09 1.18 16.82
N PHE A 251 15.56 2.28 16.22
CA PHE A 251 15.85 2.28 14.80
C PHE A 251 17.16 1.59 14.43
N ALA A 252 18.27 1.85 15.13
CA ALA A 252 19.61 1.48 14.65
C ALA A 252 20.38 0.50 15.55
N SER A 253 19.98 0.29 16.80
CA SER A 253 20.84 -0.39 17.79
C SER A 253 20.49 -1.87 17.97
N GLY A 254 21.46 -2.74 17.67
CA GLY A 254 21.33 -4.18 17.86
C GLY A 254 20.61 -4.90 16.72
N THR A 255 20.58 -6.24 16.79
CA THR A 255 20.07 -7.12 15.71
C THR A 255 18.57 -7.05 15.53
N GLN A 256 17.84 -6.58 16.54
CA GLN A 256 16.39 -6.44 16.54
C GLN A 256 15.92 -5.01 16.21
N SER A 257 16.83 -4.14 15.77
CA SER A 257 16.50 -2.79 15.37
C SER A 257 15.73 -2.76 14.04
N VAL A 258 14.93 -1.71 13.83
CA VAL A 258 14.18 -1.49 12.58
C VAL A 258 15.12 -1.56 11.37
N TYR A 259 16.25 -0.86 11.42
CA TYR A 259 17.24 -0.84 10.35
C TYR A 259 17.75 -2.25 10.03
N THR A 260 18.20 -3.00 11.04
CA THR A 260 18.79 -4.32 10.82
C THR A 260 17.78 -5.29 10.20
N LEU A 261 16.57 -5.32 10.76
CA LEU A 261 15.51 -6.21 10.32
C LEU A 261 14.99 -5.83 8.93
N ALA A 262 14.70 -4.54 8.68
CA ALA A 262 14.27 -4.10 7.36
C ALA A 262 15.35 -4.38 6.30
N THR A 263 16.62 -4.06 6.58
CA THR A 263 17.74 -4.32 5.67
C THR A 263 17.88 -5.80 5.33
N SER A 264 17.60 -6.70 6.27
CA SER A 264 17.63 -8.16 6.03
C SER A 264 16.54 -8.65 5.06
N LEU A 265 15.47 -7.86 4.86
CA LEU A 265 14.34 -8.22 4.01
C LEU A 265 14.39 -7.50 2.66
N VAL A 266 14.43 -6.16 2.67
CA VAL A 266 14.41 -5.34 1.44
C VAL A 266 15.80 -5.12 0.86
N GLY A 267 16.86 -5.28 1.66
CA GLY A 267 18.24 -5.02 1.25
C GLY A 267 18.73 -3.65 1.71
N GLN A 268 19.94 -3.31 1.27
CA GLN A 268 20.62 -2.07 1.66
C GLN A 268 19.86 -0.84 1.13
N PRO A 269 19.75 0.26 1.90
CA PRO A 269 19.06 1.48 1.47
C PRO A 269 19.87 2.33 0.49
N TRP A 270 21.20 2.14 0.44
CA TRP A 270 22.10 2.88 -0.42
C TRP A 270 23.47 2.19 -0.48
N GLY A 271 24.21 2.44 -1.56
CA GLY A 271 25.58 1.99 -1.71
C GLY A 271 26.17 2.24 -3.08
N SER A 272 27.13 1.42 -3.50
CA SER A 272 27.76 1.54 -4.82
C SER A 272 26.73 1.41 -5.94
N TYR A 273 26.88 2.19 -7.02
CA TYR A 273 25.99 2.11 -8.18
C TYR A 273 26.69 2.59 -9.45
N SER A 274 26.15 2.20 -10.61
CA SER A 274 26.47 2.80 -11.91
C SER A 274 25.18 3.34 -12.51
N SER A 275 25.12 4.65 -12.71
CA SER A 275 23.96 5.35 -13.28
C SER A 275 24.43 6.65 -13.96
N SER A 276 23.74 7.06 -15.02
CA SER A 276 23.93 8.39 -15.61
C SER A 276 23.30 9.52 -14.78
N ALA A 277 22.51 9.19 -13.76
CA ALA A 277 21.89 10.18 -12.88
C ALA A 277 22.92 10.89 -11.97
N SER A 278 22.67 12.18 -11.71
CA SER A 278 23.47 13.00 -10.78
C SER A 278 23.05 12.74 -9.33
N LEU A 279 23.33 11.52 -8.87
CA LEU A 279 23.03 11.04 -7.53
C LEU A 279 24.15 11.37 -6.53
N ILE A 280 23.80 11.42 -5.24
CA ILE A 280 24.73 11.62 -4.13
C ILE A 280 25.77 10.51 -4.03
N ASP A 281 26.84 10.76 -3.28
CA ASP A 281 27.94 9.82 -3.06
C ASP A 281 27.43 8.46 -2.52
N PRO A 282 28.04 7.32 -2.87
CA PRO A 282 27.64 6.01 -2.36
C PRO A 282 27.93 5.79 -0.85
N ASN A 283 28.79 6.60 -0.24
CA ASN A 283 29.18 6.51 1.16
C ASN A 283 28.47 7.56 2.04
N GLN A 284 27.19 7.31 2.32
CA GLN A 284 26.30 8.20 3.07
C GLN A 284 25.95 7.64 4.43
N ALA A 285 25.84 8.54 5.41
CA ALA A 285 25.13 8.26 6.65
C ALA A 285 23.64 8.19 6.34
N LEU A 286 22.87 7.51 7.18
CA LEU A 286 21.41 7.66 7.18
C LEU A 286 21.04 8.76 8.17
N ASP A 287 20.32 9.78 7.73
CA ASP A 287 19.84 10.86 8.58
C ASP A 287 18.35 10.66 8.90
N ILE A 288 18.00 10.53 10.18
CA ILE A 288 16.63 10.69 10.66
C ILE A 288 16.46 12.15 11.08
N VAL A 289 15.48 12.84 10.51
CA VAL A 289 15.25 14.26 10.75
C VAL A 289 13.86 14.44 11.36
N VAL A 290 13.83 14.75 12.66
CA VAL A 290 12.61 15.09 13.38
C VAL A 290 12.28 16.55 13.12
N LEU A 291 11.19 16.80 12.40
CA LEU A 291 10.71 18.13 12.03
C LEU A 291 9.30 18.35 12.55
N ASN A 292 8.90 19.61 12.70
CA ASN A 292 7.48 19.95 12.72
C ASN A 292 6.96 19.95 11.27
N ILE A 293 6.56 18.78 10.78
CA ILE A 293 6.20 18.58 9.37
C ILE A 293 4.98 19.43 9.02
N GLN A 294 3.97 19.42 9.91
CA GLN A 294 2.77 20.23 9.83
C GLN A 294 2.57 20.93 11.17
N PRO A 295 2.84 22.25 11.27
CA PRO A 295 2.70 22.99 12.53
C PRO A 295 1.24 23.35 12.79
N ASP A 296 0.41 22.35 13.09
CA ASP A 296 -1.04 22.48 13.30
C ASP A 296 -1.50 22.15 14.73
N GLY A 297 -0.58 21.70 15.58
CA GLY A 297 -0.86 21.31 16.96
C GLY A 297 -1.65 20.00 17.04
N GLN A 298 -1.56 19.12 16.04
CA GLN A 298 -2.26 17.85 15.97
C GLN A 298 -1.29 16.67 15.80
N ALA A 299 -1.63 15.54 16.43
CA ALA A 299 -0.93 14.28 16.16
C ALA A 299 -1.54 13.57 14.94
N TYR A 300 -0.75 12.69 14.30
CA TYR A 300 -1.21 11.70 13.32
C TYR A 300 -1.65 12.24 11.95
N GLY A 301 -1.33 13.49 11.61
CA GLY A 301 -1.39 14.00 10.24
C GLY A 301 -0.37 13.28 9.34
N ARG A 302 0.53 14.04 8.69
CA ARG A 302 1.68 13.41 8.03
C ARG A 302 2.72 12.98 9.05
N VAL A 303 2.77 11.69 9.36
CA VAL A 303 3.69 11.14 10.38
C VAL A 303 5.15 11.11 9.91
N GLY A 304 5.40 10.92 8.62
CA GLY A 304 6.74 10.89 8.06
C GLY A 304 6.75 10.86 6.54
N TYR A 305 7.94 10.92 5.96
CA TYR A 305 8.17 10.71 4.53
C TYR A 305 9.63 10.40 4.19
N PHE A 306 9.82 9.65 3.11
CA PHE A 306 11.05 9.57 2.31
C PHE A 306 10.84 10.23 0.95
N TRP A 307 11.75 11.12 0.56
CA TRP A 307 11.72 11.74 -0.77
C TRP A 307 13.05 11.55 -1.49
N ALA A 308 13.04 10.74 -2.55
CA ALA A 308 14.20 10.41 -3.37
C ALA A 308 14.91 11.63 -3.96
N ARG A 309 14.24 12.79 -4.04
CA ARG A 309 14.84 14.07 -4.45
C ARG A 309 16.11 14.37 -3.66
N ASN A 310 16.12 14.06 -2.37
CA ASN A 310 17.26 14.32 -1.50
C ASN A 310 18.48 13.44 -1.83
N ASN A 311 18.31 12.42 -2.67
CA ASN A 311 19.39 11.55 -3.13
C ASN A 311 20.05 12.04 -4.44
N PHE A 312 19.66 13.21 -4.94
CA PHE A 312 20.28 13.88 -6.09
C PHE A 312 21.18 15.03 -5.66
N THR A 313 22.11 15.45 -6.52
CA THR A 313 22.86 16.69 -6.33
C THR A 313 21.97 17.92 -6.53
N THR A 314 22.35 19.05 -5.95
CA THR A 314 21.60 20.32 -6.14
C THR A 314 21.63 20.84 -7.58
N SER A 315 22.62 20.43 -8.38
CA SER A 315 22.67 20.74 -9.82
C SER A 315 21.57 20.05 -10.62
N SER A 316 21.08 18.89 -10.16
CA SER A 316 19.99 18.16 -10.79
C SER A 316 18.65 18.43 -10.11
N GLN A 317 18.65 18.61 -8.79
CA GLN A 317 17.46 18.83 -7.98
C GLN A 317 17.72 19.99 -7.00
N PRO A 318 17.34 21.25 -7.32
CA PRO A 318 17.72 22.43 -6.54
C PRO A 318 17.30 22.40 -5.05
N LEU A 319 16.17 21.75 -4.72
CA LEU A 319 15.68 21.58 -3.35
C LEU A 319 16.20 20.32 -2.65
N SER A 320 17.15 19.60 -3.26
CA SER A 320 17.75 18.41 -2.65
C SER A 320 18.54 18.78 -1.40
N ASN A 321 18.35 17.98 -0.34
CA ASN A 321 19.23 18.01 0.82
C ASN A 321 20.54 17.24 0.59
N GLN A 322 20.76 16.59 -0.55
CA GLN A 322 21.95 15.76 -0.81
C GLN A 322 22.28 14.82 0.36
N SER A 323 21.28 14.12 0.86
CA SER A 323 21.33 13.30 2.07
C SER A 323 20.38 12.11 1.93
N LEU A 324 20.86 10.93 2.36
CA LEU A 324 20.04 9.75 2.55
C LEU A 324 19.22 9.94 3.83
N SER A 325 18.00 10.49 3.70
CA SER A 325 17.25 11.01 4.85
C SER A 325 15.81 10.50 4.94
N LEU A 326 15.38 10.23 6.17
CA LEU A 326 13.99 9.97 6.57
C LEU A 326 13.51 11.14 7.43
N TYR A 327 12.28 11.59 7.21
CA TYR A 327 11.68 12.69 7.96
C TYR A 327 10.50 12.18 8.77
N VAL A 328 10.40 12.61 10.02
CA VAL A 328 9.28 12.24 10.90
C VAL A 328 8.76 13.46 11.65
N ASP A 329 7.47 13.43 11.94
CA ASP A 329 6.77 14.52 12.57
C ASP A 329 6.96 14.55 14.08
N SER A 330 7.35 15.71 14.59
CA SER A 330 7.56 15.95 16.00
C SER A 330 6.24 15.96 16.79
N GLU A 331 5.17 16.56 16.24
CA GLU A 331 3.90 16.75 16.95
C GLU A 331 3.22 15.41 17.21
N THR A 332 3.28 14.50 16.24
CA THR A 332 2.86 13.11 16.41
C THR A 332 3.56 12.43 17.59
N ILE A 333 4.87 12.66 17.79
CA ILE A 333 5.61 12.07 18.90
C ILE A 333 5.13 12.60 20.26
N TYR A 334 5.13 13.92 20.44
CA TYR A 334 4.91 14.49 21.78
C TYR A 334 3.43 14.71 22.13
N LEU A 335 2.54 14.93 21.14
CA LEU A 335 1.09 15.02 21.36
C LEU A 335 0.42 13.64 21.37
N GLY A 336 0.91 12.69 20.58
CA GLY A 336 0.38 11.32 20.52
C GLY A 336 0.88 10.40 21.65
N GLY A 337 1.80 10.87 22.50
CA GLY A 337 2.37 10.11 23.61
C GLY A 337 3.03 8.80 23.16
N THR A 338 2.88 7.74 23.95
CA THR A 338 3.46 6.42 23.64
C THR A 338 2.97 5.86 22.31
N ASN A 339 1.68 6.02 21.99
CA ASN A 339 1.14 5.55 20.71
C ASN A 339 1.73 6.34 19.55
N GLY A 340 1.82 7.67 19.67
CA GLY A 340 2.47 8.52 18.68
C GLY A 340 3.93 8.14 18.41
N LEU A 341 4.71 7.92 19.47
CA LEU A 341 6.10 7.47 19.35
C LEU A 341 6.20 6.09 18.67
N ASN A 342 5.35 5.12 19.03
CA ASN A 342 5.33 3.81 18.40
C ASN A 342 4.93 3.89 16.91
N THR A 343 3.95 4.73 16.57
CA THR A 343 3.58 5.01 15.18
C THR A 343 4.76 5.58 14.41
N VAL A 344 5.50 6.56 14.97
CA VAL A 344 6.68 7.16 14.31
C VAL A 344 7.80 6.14 14.10
N ILE A 345 8.08 5.27 15.07
CA ILE A 345 9.07 4.19 14.91
C ILE A 345 8.63 3.23 13.80
N SER A 346 7.34 2.91 13.72
CA SER A 346 6.78 2.07 12.65
C SER A 346 6.91 2.76 11.28
N THR A 347 6.60 4.06 11.22
CA THR A 347 6.76 4.88 10.02
C THR A 347 8.23 4.94 9.58
N LEU A 348 9.21 4.96 10.47
CA LEU A 348 10.61 4.85 10.06
C LEU A 348 10.90 3.55 9.29
N GLY A 349 10.28 2.42 9.67
CA GLY A 349 10.37 1.17 8.90
C GLY A 349 9.66 1.24 7.54
N HIS A 350 8.52 1.94 7.49
CA HIS A 350 7.79 2.22 6.26
C HIS A 350 8.63 3.06 5.28
N GLU A 351 9.10 4.23 5.70
CA GLU A 351 9.88 5.14 4.86
C GLU A 351 11.25 4.56 4.49
N PHE A 352 11.85 3.75 5.36
CA PHE A 352 13.05 2.98 5.03
C PHE A 352 12.80 1.99 3.89
N THR A 353 11.62 1.38 3.83
CA THR A 353 11.26 0.46 2.74
C THR A 353 11.21 1.21 1.41
N HIS A 354 10.62 2.42 1.37
CA HIS A 354 10.66 3.26 0.18
C HIS A 354 12.09 3.65 -0.24
N MET A 355 12.92 4.03 0.73
CA MET A 355 14.33 4.35 0.50
C MET A 355 15.08 3.16 -0.12
N ALA A 356 14.88 1.97 0.43
CA ALA A 356 15.50 0.75 -0.07
C ALA A 356 14.94 0.33 -1.43
N ASN A 357 13.63 0.41 -1.66
CA ASN A 357 13.04 0.15 -2.98
C ASN A 357 13.57 1.11 -4.03
N PHE A 358 13.67 2.42 -3.74
CA PHE A 358 14.25 3.39 -4.66
C PHE A 358 15.69 3.02 -5.07
N TYR A 359 16.52 2.59 -4.12
CA TYR A 359 17.88 2.17 -4.43
C TYR A 359 17.95 0.80 -5.12
N GLN A 360 17.36 -0.23 -4.53
CA GLN A 360 17.41 -1.61 -5.03
C GLN A 360 16.71 -1.76 -6.37
N ARG A 361 15.59 -1.07 -6.60
CA ARG A 361 14.80 -1.18 -7.84
C ARG A 361 15.20 -0.12 -8.84
N GLY A 362 15.10 1.15 -8.44
CA GLY A 362 15.37 2.28 -9.32
C GLY A 362 16.85 2.40 -9.67
N VAL A 363 17.70 2.60 -8.66
CA VAL A 363 19.13 2.94 -8.88
C VAL A 363 19.94 1.75 -9.41
N LEU A 364 19.71 0.54 -8.87
CA LEU A 364 20.49 -0.63 -9.24
C LEU A 364 19.96 -1.36 -10.48
N HIS A 365 18.64 -1.44 -10.66
CA HIS A 365 18.02 -2.22 -11.74
C HIS A 365 17.39 -1.36 -12.85
N GLY A 366 17.01 -0.11 -12.55
CA GLY A 366 16.45 0.85 -13.50
C GLY A 366 15.02 1.26 -13.17
N SER A 367 14.59 2.44 -13.62
CA SER A 367 13.29 3.01 -13.27
C SER A 367 12.10 2.13 -13.67
N GLN A 368 12.22 1.35 -14.74
CA GLN A 368 11.17 0.41 -15.16
C GLN A 368 10.87 -0.70 -14.15
N TYR A 369 11.74 -0.94 -13.15
CA TYR A 369 11.51 -1.93 -12.08
C TYR A 369 10.91 -1.31 -10.81
N MET A 370 10.70 0.02 -10.78
CA MET A 370 9.98 0.67 -9.70
C MET A 370 8.55 0.13 -9.64
N TYR A 371 8.04 -0.06 -8.43
CA TYR A 371 6.66 -0.47 -8.26
C TYR A 371 5.70 0.66 -8.64
N GLY A 372 4.50 0.28 -9.08
CA GLY A 372 3.36 1.19 -9.05
C GLY A 372 3.00 1.53 -7.60
N THR A 373 2.49 2.74 -7.37
CA THR A 373 2.24 3.30 -6.03
C THR A 373 1.54 2.33 -5.10
N TRP A 374 0.49 1.64 -5.55
CA TRP A 374 -0.27 0.73 -4.69
C TRP A 374 0.57 -0.41 -4.10
N LEU A 375 1.53 -0.95 -4.87
CA LEU A 375 2.40 -2.05 -4.45
C LEU A 375 3.59 -1.53 -3.64
N GLU A 376 4.14 -0.37 -4.01
CA GLU A 376 5.16 0.33 -3.21
C GLU A 376 4.66 0.54 -1.77
N GLU A 377 3.48 1.13 -1.62
CA GLU A 377 2.82 1.38 -0.32
C GLU A 377 2.42 0.08 0.39
N MET A 378 1.94 -0.94 -0.35
CA MET A 378 1.67 -2.26 0.23
C MET A 378 2.93 -2.88 0.84
N THR A 379 4.07 -2.80 0.15
CA THR A 379 5.33 -3.35 0.67
C THR A 379 5.79 -2.60 1.92
N ALA A 380 5.69 -1.27 1.95
CA ALA A 380 6.05 -0.47 3.11
C ALA A 380 5.14 -0.73 4.32
N MET A 381 3.82 -0.84 4.14
CA MET A 381 2.90 -1.21 5.22
C MET A 381 3.05 -2.66 5.68
N THR A 382 3.47 -3.57 4.80
CA THR A 382 3.80 -4.94 5.21
C THR A 382 5.05 -4.94 6.11
N MET A 383 6.02 -4.05 5.86
CA MET A 383 7.17 -3.86 6.76
C MET A 383 6.73 -3.40 8.16
N GLU A 384 5.79 -2.46 8.25
CA GLU A 384 5.22 -2.04 9.54
C GLU A 384 4.67 -3.23 10.34
N ASP A 385 3.93 -4.12 9.68
CA ASP A 385 3.34 -5.32 10.31
C ASP A 385 4.43 -6.28 10.81
N VAL A 386 5.45 -6.53 9.98
CA VAL A 386 6.59 -7.40 10.30
C VAL A 386 7.38 -6.89 11.51
N LEU A 387 7.60 -5.58 11.60
CA LEU A 387 8.44 -4.97 12.63
C LEU A 387 7.69 -4.65 13.94
N SER A 388 6.35 -4.70 13.92
CA SER A 388 5.48 -4.26 15.01
C SER A 388 5.87 -4.79 16.40
N SER A 389 6.12 -6.10 16.53
CA SER A 389 6.48 -6.74 17.81
C SER A 389 7.83 -6.29 18.38
N GLN A 390 8.73 -5.74 17.56
CA GLN A 390 10.02 -5.20 17.99
C GLN A 390 9.91 -3.76 18.52
N ILE A 391 8.89 -3.05 18.07
CA ILE A 391 8.54 -1.72 18.56
C ILE A 391 7.91 -1.87 19.94
N ASP A 392 6.76 -2.55 19.99
CA ASP A 392 6.02 -2.86 21.21
C ASP A 392 5.13 -4.09 20.95
N PRO A 393 5.17 -5.16 21.77
CA PRO A 393 4.34 -6.35 21.58
C PRO A 393 2.83 -6.09 21.55
N GLY A 394 2.38 -5.00 22.16
CA GLY A 394 1.00 -4.55 22.20
C GLY A 394 0.60 -3.65 21.02
N PHE A 395 1.51 -3.31 20.11
CA PHE A 395 1.27 -2.40 18.99
C PHE A 395 1.32 -3.14 17.64
N ASN A 396 0.38 -2.85 16.73
CA ASN A 396 0.46 -3.31 15.34
C ASN A 396 -0.43 -2.46 14.42
N ASN A 397 0.17 -1.65 13.54
CA ASN A 397 -0.57 -0.72 12.67
C ASN A 397 -1.59 -1.39 11.75
N VAL A 398 -1.32 -2.61 11.25
CA VAL A 398 -2.30 -3.34 10.42
C VAL A 398 -3.53 -3.71 11.23
N ARG A 399 -3.36 -4.27 12.43
CA ARG A 399 -4.41 -4.64 13.39
C ARG A 399 -5.17 -3.42 13.90
N ASP A 400 -4.46 -2.35 14.22
CA ASP A 400 -4.97 -1.22 15.00
C ASP A 400 -5.54 -0.10 14.12
N SER A 401 -5.09 0.02 12.87
CA SER A 401 -5.47 1.11 11.96
C SER A 401 -5.91 0.64 10.58
N ARG A 402 -5.10 -0.16 9.86
CA ARG A 402 -5.37 -0.47 8.43
C ARG A 402 -6.59 -1.37 8.24
N PHE A 403 -6.65 -2.50 8.96
CA PHE A 403 -7.76 -3.44 8.90
C PHE A 403 -9.10 -2.83 9.31
N PRO A 404 -9.22 -2.15 10.48
CA PRO A 404 -10.48 -1.50 10.84
C PRO A 404 -10.89 -0.39 9.87
N ALA A 405 -9.95 0.34 9.27
CA ALA A 405 -10.28 1.35 8.26
C ALA A 405 -10.74 0.73 6.93
N TRP A 406 -10.16 -0.41 6.52
CA TRP A 406 -10.62 -1.16 5.34
C TRP A 406 -12.03 -1.70 5.53
N LEU A 407 -12.37 -2.18 6.73
CA LEU A 407 -13.73 -2.60 7.08
C LEU A 407 -14.77 -1.46 7.06
N GLN A 408 -14.35 -0.21 6.92
CA GLN A 408 -15.22 0.97 6.77
C GLN A 408 -15.21 1.54 5.34
N SER A 409 -14.44 0.93 4.42
CA SER A 409 -14.33 1.37 3.03
C SER A 409 -15.51 0.91 2.17
N ALA A 410 -15.53 1.32 0.91
CA ALA A 410 -16.52 0.86 -0.06
C ALA A 410 -16.36 -0.61 -0.47
N TYR A 411 -15.21 -1.24 -0.18
CA TYR A 411 -14.75 -2.56 -0.63
C TYR A 411 -14.58 -2.73 -2.15
N ASP A 412 -15.48 -2.18 -2.96
CA ASP A 412 -15.45 -2.26 -4.42
C ASP A 412 -14.51 -1.20 -5.00
N CYS A 413 -13.24 -1.34 -4.64
CA CYS A 413 -12.16 -0.44 -4.99
C CYS A 413 -11.18 -1.17 -5.88
N SER A 414 -10.70 -0.51 -6.95
CA SER A 414 -9.65 -1.09 -7.77
C SER A 414 -8.36 -1.14 -6.96
N LEU A 415 -7.78 -2.33 -6.76
CA LEU A 415 -6.55 -2.49 -5.97
C LEU A 415 -5.39 -1.67 -6.55
N THR A 416 -5.34 -1.51 -7.86
CA THR A 416 -4.25 -0.81 -8.56
C THR A 416 -4.45 0.70 -8.64
N ALA A 417 -5.64 1.20 -8.30
CA ALA A 417 -5.95 2.63 -8.27
C ALA A 417 -5.74 3.17 -6.84
N PHE A 418 -4.50 3.53 -6.52
CA PHE A 418 -4.16 4.01 -5.19
C PHE A 418 -4.63 5.45 -4.96
N ASP A 419 -5.43 5.66 -3.92
CA ASP A 419 -5.81 6.99 -3.44
C ASP A 419 -5.22 7.22 -2.03
N PRO A 420 -4.27 8.14 -1.85
CA PRO A 420 -3.70 8.42 -0.54
C PRO A 420 -4.66 9.15 0.41
N SER A 421 -5.80 9.65 -0.08
CA SER A 421 -6.76 10.37 0.78
C SER A 421 -7.48 9.41 1.73
N LEU A 422 -7.27 9.62 3.04
CA LEU A 422 -8.02 8.92 4.08
C LEU A 422 -9.49 9.36 4.16
N SER A 423 -9.88 10.46 3.49
CA SER A 423 -11.28 10.87 3.29
C SER A 423 -12.00 10.05 2.22
N SER A 424 -11.25 9.42 1.32
CA SER A 424 -11.80 8.64 0.20
C SER A 424 -12.65 7.46 0.66
N SER A 425 -13.64 7.09 -0.13
CA SER A 425 -14.36 5.82 0.05
C SER A 425 -13.51 4.61 -0.34
N CYS A 426 -12.45 4.83 -1.13
CA CYS A 426 -11.48 3.82 -1.54
C CYS A 426 -10.05 4.20 -1.12
N PRO A 427 -9.79 4.32 0.20
CA PRO A 427 -8.50 4.78 0.69
C PRO A 427 -7.43 3.69 0.48
N GLY A 428 -6.37 4.03 -0.24
CA GLY A 428 -5.32 3.10 -0.67
C GLY A 428 -4.56 2.48 0.50
N TYR A 429 -4.20 3.28 1.51
CA TYR A 429 -3.45 2.79 2.68
C TYR A 429 -4.20 1.66 3.44
N PRO A 430 -5.46 1.82 3.88
CA PRO A 430 -6.23 0.72 4.46
C PRO A 430 -6.34 -0.52 3.57
N ILE A 431 -6.61 -0.34 2.27
CA ILE A 431 -6.82 -1.44 1.31
C ILE A 431 -5.52 -2.24 1.12
N SER A 432 -4.44 -1.57 0.68
CA SER A 432 -3.15 -2.21 0.44
C SER A 432 -2.56 -2.77 1.73
N GLY A 433 -2.61 -2.05 2.84
CA GLY A 433 -2.04 -2.51 4.11
C GLY A 433 -2.74 -3.75 4.67
N SER A 434 -4.07 -3.81 4.55
CA SER A 434 -4.84 -4.99 4.95
C SER A 434 -4.54 -6.21 4.07
N LEU A 435 -4.47 -6.03 2.75
CA LEU A 435 -4.06 -7.10 1.84
C LEU A 435 -2.64 -7.58 2.14
N GLY A 436 -1.68 -6.67 2.31
CA GLY A 436 -0.30 -6.99 2.66
C GLY A 436 -0.20 -7.84 3.94
N GLY A 437 -0.91 -7.42 5.00
CA GLY A 437 -0.98 -8.17 6.26
C GLY A 437 -1.66 -9.54 6.11
N PHE A 438 -2.67 -9.67 5.24
CA PHE A 438 -3.29 -10.96 4.93
C PHE A 438 -2.30 -11.91 4.25
N LEU A 439 -1.65 -11.44 3.18
CA LEU A 439 -0.68 -12.22 2.40
C LEU A 439 0.51 -12.64 3.25
N LEU A 440 1.01 -11.75 4.11
CA LEU A 440 2.08 -12.04 5.06
C LEU A 440 1.68 -13.18 6.01
N ARG A 441 0.46 -13.19 6.55
CA ARG A 441 -0.01 -14.27 7.42
C ARG A 441 -0.17 -15.59 6.67
N GLN A 442 -0.61 -15.57 5.40
CA GLN A 442 -0.74 -16.80 4.60
C GLN A 442 0.61 -17.36 4.15
N TYR A 443 1.49 -16.53 3.60
CA TYR A 443 2.66 -16.98 2.85
C TYR A 443 4.00 -16.66 3.53
N GLY A 444 4.06 -15.62 4.37
CA GLY A 444 5.14 -15.40 5.32
C GLY A 444 6.28 -14.53 4.91
N ILE A 445 7.30 -14.55 5.76
CA ILE A 445 8.50 -13.74 5.58
C ILE A 445 9.23 -14.11 4.29
N ALA A 446 9.33 -15.41 3.96
CA ALA A 446 9.96 -15.84 2.70
C ALA A 446 9.22 -15.31 1.46
N TYR A 447 7.88 -15.30 1.47
CA TYR A 447 7.08 -14.67 0.43
C TYR A 447 7.35 -13.16 0.34
N TYR A 448 7.38 -12.48 1.47
CA TYR A 448 7.59 -11.04 1.51
C TYR A 448 9.00 -10.64 1.04
N THR A 449 10.04 -11.37 1.47
CA THR A 449 11.40 -11.21 0.94
C THR A 449 11.45 -11.48 -0.56
N ASN A 450 10.78 -12.52 -1.04
CA ASN A 450 10.69 -12.79 -2.47
C ASN A 450 10.03 -11.61 -3.21
N LEU A 451 8.89 -11.11 -2.73
CA LEU A 451 8.21 -9.95 -3.31
C LEU A 451 9.17 -8.76 -3.45
N LEU A 452 9.84 -8.38 -2.36
CA LEU A 452 10.78 -7.24 -2.31
C LEU A 452 11.96 -7.41 -3.27
N GLN A 453 12.45 -8.63 -3.48
CA GLN A 453 13.65 -8.93 -4.28
C GLN A 453 13.32 -9.49 -5.67
N ASN A 454 12.04 -9.51 -6.07
CA ASN A 454 11.63 -10.05 -7.36
C ASN A 454 11.72 -8.98 -8.46
N PHE A 455 12.56 -9.27 -9.47
CA PHE A 455 12.78 -8.47 -10.67
C PHE A 455 12.37 -9.22 -11.96
N SER A 456 11.53 -10.26 -11.84
CA SER A 456 11.09 -11.09 -12.97
C SER A 456 10.17 -10.34 -13.95
N SER A 457 9.62 -9.20 -13.55
CA SER A 457 8.72 -8.38 -14.36
C SER A 457 8.83 -6.91 -13.96
N THR A 458 8.49 -6.02 -14.90
CA THR A 458 8.27 -4.58 -14.67
C THR A 458 6.80 -4.25 -14.35
N ASP A 459 5.89 -5.22 -14.49
CA ASP A 459 4.49 -5.09 -14.09
C ASP A 459 4.32 -5.50 -12.61
N SER A 460 3.92 -4.54 -11.78
CA SER A 460 3.69 -4.74 -10.33
C SER A 460 2.66 -5.83 -10.02
N THR A 461 1.60 -5.95 -10.83
CA THR A 461 0.59 -6.99 -10.67
C THR A 461 1.20 -8.36 -10.93
N ALA A 462 2.03 -8.48 -11.96
CA ALA A 462 2.75 -9.72 -12.27
C ALA A 462 3.78 -10.07 -11.18
N VAL A 463 4.51 -9.08 -10.66
CA VAL A 463 5.47 -9.31 -9.56
C VAL A 463 4.78 -9.84 -8.31
N LEU A 464 3.66 -9.22 -7.90
CA LEU A 464 2.88 -9.70 -6.75
C LEU A 464 2.33 -11.11 -7.01
N ASN A 465 1.77 -11.35 -8.19
CA ASN A 465 1.26 -12.67 -8.55
C ASN A 465 2.36 -13.76 -8.47
N ASN A 466 3.54 -13.49 -9.03
CA ASN A 466 4.67 -14.40 -9.01
C ASN A 466 5.14 -14.69 -7.58
N ALA A 467 5.19 -13.67 -6.72
CA ALA A 467 5.55 -13.85 -5.32
C ALA A 467 4.52 -14.74 -4.58
N ILE A 468 3.22 -14.50 -4.77
CA ILE A 468 2.16 -15.31 -4.17
C ILE A 468 2.30 -16.78 -4.60
N GLN A 469 2.56 -17.02 -5.88
CA GLN A 469 2.75 -18.37 -6.41
C GLN A 469 4.01 -19.04 -5.83
N ALA A 470 5.12 -18.31 -5.72
CA ALA A 470 6.32 -18.80 -5.07
C ALA A 470 6.11 -19.13 -3.58
N GLY A 471 5.21 -18.41 -2.91
CA GLY A 471 4.76 -18.68 -1.54
C GLY A 471 3.76 -19.85 -1.39
N GLY A 472 3.38 -20.51 -2.49
CA GLY A 472 2.45 -21.64 -2.51
C GLY A 472 0.97 -21.27 -2.71
N GLY A 473 0.66 -20.00 -3.01
CA GLY A 473 -0.68 -19.56 -3.40
C GLY A 473 -0.99 -19.84 -4.88
N ALA A 474 -2.26 -19.75 -5.28
CA ALA A 474 -2.65 -19.95 -6.69
C ALA A 474 -2.35 -18.71 -7.57
N GLY A 475 -2.38 -17.52 -6.98
CA GLY A 475 -2.13 -16.24 -7.66
C GLY A 475 -2.93 -15.10 -7.04
N LEU A 476 -2.78 -13.89 -7.58
CA LEU A 476 -3.37 -12.67 -7.02
C LEU A 476 -4.91 -12.70 -7.00
N GLY A 477 -5.55 -13.20 -8.05
CA GLY A 477 -7.01 -13.30 -8.12
C GLY A 477 -7.62 -14.23 -7.05
N ASP A 478 -7.00 -15.38 -6.81
CA ASP A 478 -7.42 -16.29 -5.73
C ASP A 478 -7.15 -15.69 -4.35
N ALA A 479 -5.96 -15.10 -4.15
CA ALA A 479 -5.58 -14.50 -2.88
C ALA A 479 -6.50 -13.33 -2.49
N THR A 480 -6.89 -12.49 -3.44
CA THR A 480 -7.87 -11.41 -3.22
C THR A 480 -9.27 -11.96 -2.94
N GLY A 481 -9.69 -13.03 -3.62
CA GLY A 481 -10.94 -13.75 -3.33
C GLY A 481 -11.00 -14.31 -1.91
N ARG A 482 -9.89 -14.89 -1.44
CA ARG A 482 -9.72 -15.39 -0.07
C ARG A 482 -9.67 -14.27 0.96
N TRP A 483 -8.90 -13.22 0.69
CA TRP A 483 -8.80 -12.03 1.54
C TRP A 483 -10.17 -11.39 1.78
N GLY A 484 -11.00 -11.30 0.74
CA GLY A 484 -12.35 -10.73 0.87
C GLY A 484 -13.28 -11.46 1.82
N THR A 485 -13.02 -12.73 2.12
CA THR A 485 -13.80 -13.47 3.13
C THR A 485 -13.63 -12.89 4.53
N ALA A 486 -12.56 -12.13 4.80
CA ALA A 486 -12.34 -11.47 6.09
C ALA A 486 -13.41 -10.42 6.42
N VAL A 487 -14.15 -9.90 5.44
CA VAL A 487 -15.33 -9.04 5.67
C VAL A 487 -16.41 -9.76 6.47
N ALA A 488 -16.46 -11.09 6.43
CA ALA A 488 -17.36 -11.90 7.26
C ALA A 488 -16.93 -11.97 8.74
N LEU A 489 -15.88 -11.25 9.15
CA LEU A 489 -15.35 -11.18 10.52
C LEU A 489 -15.00 -12.56 11.08
N LEU A 490 -14.19 -13.30 10.34
CA LEU A 490 -13.81 -14.67 10.67
C LEU A 490 -13.05 -14.76 12.01
N PRO A 491 -13.39 -15.70 12.90
CA PRO A 491 -12.75 -15.86 14.20
C PRO A 491 -11.34 -16.46 14.09
N VAL A 492 -10.43 -16.00 14.94
CA VAL A 492 -9.09 -16.59 15.06
C VAL A 492 -8.77 -16.79 16.56
N PRO A 493 -8.43 -18.02 17.00
CA PRO A 493 -8.42 -19.27 16.23
C PRO A 493 -9.85 -19.71 15.83
N GLY A 494 -9.95 -20.70 14.95
CA GLY A 494 -11.24 -21.30 14.57
C GLY A 494 -11.65 -21.11 13.10
N SER A 495 -10.84 -20.40 12.31
CA SER A 495 -11.00 -20.32 10.86
C SER A 495 -10.12 -21.30 10.10
N PRO A 496 -10.54 -21.75 8.90
CA PRO A 496 -9.71 -22.53 7.99
C PRO A 496 -8.47 -21.76 7.54
N SER A 497 -7.40 -22.50 7.27
CA SER A 497 -6.18 -21.94 6.67
C SER A 497 -6.49 -21.27 5.33
N GLY A 498 -5.86 -20.13 5.06
CA GLY A 498 -6.04 -19.42 3.79
C GLY A 498 -7.20 -18.41 3.75
N PHE A 499 -7.97 -18.19 4.82
CA PHE A 499 -9.16 -17.31 4.79
C PHE A 499 -9.19 -16.21 5.85
N ALA A 500 -8.52 -16.39 6.99
CA ALA A 500 -8.50 -15.40 8.08
C ALA A 500 -7.09 -14.81 8.30
N TYR A 501 -6.91 -14.05 9.36
CA TYR A 501 -5.62 -13.46 9.77
C TYR A 501 -5.05 -14.19 11.01
N PRO A 502 -4.51 -15.41 10.86
CA PRO A 502 -3.88 -16.11 11.97
C PRO A 502 -2.65 -15.37 12.48
N ALA A 503 -2.29 -15.61 13.73
CA ALA A 503 -0.96 -15.25 14.21
C ALA A 503 0.08 -16.05 13.41
N ARG A 504 1.24 -15.43 13.15
CA ARG A 504 2.35 -16.08 12.47
C ARG A 504 3.64 -15.84 13.24
N THR A 505 4.49 -16.84 13.30
CA THR A 505 5.86 -16.70 13.79
C THR A 505 6.76 -17.54 12.90
N ASP A 506 7.63 -16.87 12.15
CA ASP A 506 8.60 -17.49 11.26
C ASP A 506 9.82 -16.58 11.10
N SER A 507 10.98 -17.19 10.83
CA SER A 507 12.24 -16.47 10.56
C SER A 507 12.64 -15.40 11.58
N GLY A 508 12.26 -15.58 12.86
CA GLY A 508 12.55 -14.62 13.95
C GLY A 508 11.56 -13.46 14.05
N PHE A 509 10.53 -13.41 13.21
CA PHE A 509 9.46 -12.43 13.25
C PHE A 509 8.21 -13.00 13.91
N SER A 510 7.47 -12.16 14.63
CA SER A 510 6.19 -12.51 15.22
C SER A 510 5.14 -11.47 14.80
N ILE A 511 4.07 -11.97 14.20
CA ILE A 511 2.98 -11.21 13.61
C ILE A 511 1.70 -11.61 14.34
N PRO A 512 0.98 -10.67 14.97
CA PRO A 512 -0.21 -11.00 15.76
C PRO A 512 -1.39 -11.42 14.88
N ALA A 513 -2.28 -12.23 15.45
CA ALA A 513 -3.59 -12.53 14.84
C ALA A 513 -4.48 -11.28 14.81
N LEU A 514 -5.38 -11.22 13.82
CA LEU A 514 -6.52 -10.30 13.84
C LEU A 514 -7.79 -11.15 13.99
N ASN A 515 -8.43 -11.06 15.16
CA ASN A 515 -9.66 -11.76 15.45
C ASN A 515 -10.86 -10.96 14.93
N GLY A 516 -11.47 -11.40 13.82
CA GLY A 516 -12.55 -10.68 13.13
C GLY A 516 -13.69 -10.19 14.04
N PRO A 517 -14.24 -11.01 14.96
CA PRO A 517 -15.32 -10.58 15.86
C PRO A 517 -15.02 -9.33 16.69
N SER A 518 -13.74 -9.07 16.99
CA SER A 518 -13.30 -7.86 17.71
C SER A 518 -13.58 -6.56 16.95
N TYR A 519 -13.83 -6.64 15.64
CA TYR A 519 -14.04 -5.50 14.74
C TYR A 519 -15.51 -5.31 14.34
N SER A 520 -16.44 -6.00 15.01
CA SER A 520 -17.88 -5.95 14.67
C SER A 520 -18.46 -4.54 14.65
N SER A 521 -18.03 -3.66 15.57
CA SER A 521 -18.46 -2.26 15.63
C SER A 521 -17.87 -1.38 14.52
N GLN A 522 -16.81 -1.84 13.85
CA GLN A 522 -16.07 -1.10 12.83
C GLN A 522 -16.38 -1.58 11.41
N ARG A 523 -17.26 -2.59 11.24
CA ARG A 523 -17.63 -3.08 9.91
C ARG A 523 -18.85 -2.32 9.37
N THR A 524 -18.68 -1.71 8.21
CA THR A 524 -19.76 -1.14 7.40
C THR A 524 -20.13 -2.14 6.30
N MET A 525 -21.40 -2.24 5.92
CA MET A 525 -21.83 -3.06 4.78
C MET A 525 -22.37 -2.15 3.67
N PRO A 526 -22.15 -2.47 2.37
CA PRO A 526 -22.69 -1.68 1.27
C PRO A 526 -24.22 -1.58 1.32
N THR A 527 -24.74 -0.38 1.03
CA THR A 527 -26.19 -0.10 1.00
C THR A 527 -26.77 -0.11 -0.42
N SER A 528 -25.92 -0.21 -1.44
CA SER A 528 -26.29 -0.25 -2.86
C SER A 528 -25.36 -1.15 -3.65
N VAL A 529 -25.88 -1.80 -4.69
CA VAL A 529 -25.08 -2.60 -5.62
C VAL A 529 -24.36 -1.66 -6.60
N PRO A 530 -23.01 -1.75 -6.74
CA PRO A 530 -22.29 -0.95 -7.71
C PRO A 530 -22.66 -1.34 -9.14
N ALA A 531 -22.44 -0.47 -10.11
CA ALA A 531 -22.68 -0.80 -11.52
C ALA A 531 -21.65 -1.80 -12.07
N THR A 532 -20.43 -1.77 -11.54
CA THR A 532 -19.31 -2.61 -11.95
C THR A 532 -18.52 -3.06 -10.74
N LEU A 533 -18.08 -4.31 -10.70
CA LEU A 533 -17.11 -4.82 -9.75
C LEU A 533 -15.69 -4.45 -10.23
N GLN A 534 -15.01 -3.56 -9.51
CA GLN A 534 -13.69 -3.02 -9.87
C GLN A 534 -12.63 -4.11 -9.94
N GLY A 535 -11.51 -3.83 -10.63
CA GLY A 535 -10.39 -4.77 -10.75
C GLY A 535 -9.82 -5.15 -9.39
N PHE A 536 -9.82 -6.45 -9.06
CA PHE A 536 -9.49 -6.97 -7.72
C PHE A 536 -10.37 -6.43 -6.57
N GLY A 537 -11.47 -5.72 -6.90
CA GLY A 537 -12.43 -5.17 -5.95
C GLY A 537 -13.40 -6.21 -5.40
N GLN A 538 -14.09 -5.85 -4.33
CA GLN A 538 -14.96 -6.75 -3.58
C GLN A 538 -16.33 -6.14 -3.31
N PHE A 539 -17.37 -6.97 -3.33
CA PHE A 539 -18.71 -6.58 -2.94
C PHE A 539 -19.29 -7.60 -1.95
N PRO A 540 -19.26 -7.30 -0.64
CA PRO A 540 -19.82 -8.17 0.39
C PRO A 540 -21.33 -7.96 0.54
N VAL A 541 -22.06 -9.05 0.78
CA VAL A 541 -23.51 -9.06 0.94
C VAL A 541 -23.93 -9.97 2.08
N ALA A 542 -24.60 -9.42 3.07
CA ALA A 542 -25.13 -10.19 4.19
C ALA A 542 -26.51 -10.77 3.86
N ARG A 543 -26.71 -12.04 4.22
CA ARG A 543 -27.99 -12.76 4.13
C ARG A 543 -28.64 -12.99 5.50
N GLY A 544 -27.99 -12.57 6.57
CA GLY A 544 -28.43 -12.74 7.96
C GLY A 544 -28.25 -14.18 8.45
N THR A 545 -28.91 -14.52 9.55
CA THR A 545 -28.91 -15.87 10.11
C THR A 545 -29.89 -16.77 9.34
N LYS A 546 -29.51 -18.04 9.15
CA LYS A 546 -30.33 -19.05 8.45
C LYS A 546 -30.39 -20.34 9.25
N ALA A 547 -31.50 -21.06 9.10
CA ALA A 547 -31.71 -22.40 9.65
C ALA A 547 -32.28 -23.32 8.56
N GLY A 548 -32.01 -24.62 8.66
CA GLY A 548 -32.34 -25.61 7.64
C GLY A 548 -31.39 -25.51 6.45
N THR A 549 -31.91 -25.08 5.30
CA THR A 549 -31.16 -24.97 4.05
C THR A 549 -31.11 -23.53 3.58
N TYR A 550 -29.91 -23.03 3.29
CA TYR A 550 -29.72 -21.81 2.53
C TYR A 550 -29.74 -22.13 1.03
N SER A 551 -30.66 -21.53 0.28
CA SER A 551 -30.74 -21.71 -1.17
C SER A 551 -30.91 -20.37 -1.88
N GLU A 552 -30.11 -20.13 -2.92
CA GLU A 552 -30.18 -18.94 -3.77
C GLU A 552 -29.59 -19.26 -5.15
N THR A 553 -30.17 -18.70 -6.21
CA THR A 553 -29.53 -18.69 -7.52
C THR A 553 -28.72 -17.42 -7.66
N ILE A 554 -27.38 -17.53 -7.73
CA ILE A 554 -26.48 -16.39 -7.84
C ILE A 554 -25.93 -16.27 -9.26
N THR A 555 -25.74 -15.05 -9.74
CA THR A 555 -24.98 -14.77 -10.95
C THR A 555 -23.56 -14.36 -10.57
N VAL A 556 -22.56 -15.05 -11.09
CA VAL A 556 -21.14 -14.75 -10.90
C VAL A 556 -20.65 -13.94 -12.11
N PRO A 557 -20.13 -12.71 -11.92
CA PRO A 557 -19.55 -11.93 -13.02
C PRO A 557 -18.43 -12.70 -13.75
N ALA A 558 -18.07 -12.26 -14.95
CA ALA A 558 -16.90 -12.80 -15.65
C ALA A 558 -15.64 -12.64 -14.79
N TYR A 559 -14.69 -13.57 -14.91
CA TYR A 559 -13.40 -13.53 -14.20
C TYR A 559 -13.49 -13.22 -12.69
N SER A 560 -14.54 -13.73 -12.03
CA SER A 560 -14.86 -13.40 -10.64
C SER A 560 -15.21 -14.65 -9.84
N THR A 561 -15.14 -14.53 -8.52
CA THR A 561 -15.57 -15.57 -7.58
C THR A 561 -16.62 -15.01 -6.64
N VAL A 562 -17.63 -15.81 -6.31
CA VAL A 562 -18.49 -15.57 -5.16
C VAL A 562 -18.10 -16.54 -4.06
N SER A 563 -17.58 -16.01 -2.95
CA SER A 563 -17.35 -16.78 -1.72
C SER A 563 -18.62 -16.77 -0.87
N ILE A 564 -19.09 -17.94 -0.44
CA ILE A 564 -20.21 -18.11 0.48
C ILE A 564 -19.63 -18.54 1.83
N ILE A 565 -19.73 -17.68 2.83
CA ILE A 565 -19.21 -17.90 4.18
C ILE A 565 -20.36 -18.18 5.13
N ILE A 566 -20.25 -19.26 5.91
CA ILE A 566 -21.21 -19.67 6.93
C ILE A 566 -20.49 -19.94 8.25
N HIS A 567 -20.84 -19.22 9.31
CA HIS A 567 -20.37 -19.46 10.68
C HIS A 567 -21.33 -18.93 11.74
#